data_AF-A0A1I6QD94-F1
#
_entry.id   AF-A0A1I6QD94-F1
#
_cell.length_a   1.000
_cell.length_b   1.000
_cell.length_c   1.000
_cell.angle_alpha   90.00
_cell.angle_beta   90.00
_cell.angle_gamma   90.00
#
_symmetry.space_group_name_H-M   'P 1'
#
loop_
_entity.id
_entity.type
_entity.pdbx_description
1 polymer ?
#
loop_
_entity_poly.entity_id
_entity_poly.type
_entity_poly.pdbx_seq_one_letter_code
_entity_poly.pdbx_strand_id
1 'polypeptide(L)'
;MTTAQSFRGKALSALTNQIGVYALCDLDQQPIYVGQSVDGIRTRVRRHLTSARSDVIANRQIDVWEIAFVWAWPVESADQVEPLERAIFAHYDAELPLMNGKAMVPGGGTVTWPEKQVAQVIEEEERQSRLIPSNRLPRQIKQYDLLVDYILTVKEAPHLKRSLDAHFARMVRYHQRFL
;
A
#
# COMPACT_ATOMS: atom_id res chain seq x y z
N MET A 1 16.42 0.72 19.17
CA MET A 1 15.42 0.22 18.20
C MET A 1 14.13 0.00 18.98
N THR A 2 13.00 0.59 18.57
CA THR A 2 11.73 0.44 19.32
C THR A 2 11.16 -0.97 19.16
N THR A 3 10.28 -1.41 20.06
CA THR A 3 9.58 -2.70 19.95
C THR A 3 8.89 -2.86 18.60
N ALA A 4 8.18 -1.81 18.15
CA ALA A 4 7.53 -1.77 16.84
C ALA A 4 8.52 -1.92 15.66
N GLN A 5 9.71 -1.30 15.74
CA GLN A 5 10.75 -1.47 14.71
C GLN A 5 11.31 -2.89 14.68
N SER A 6 11.46 -3.52 15.85
CA SER A 6 11.91 -4.91 15.97
C SER A 6 10.89 -5.88 15.39
N PHE A 7 9.61 -5.74 15.79
CA PHE A 7 8.51 -6.54 15.26
C PHE A 7 8.44 -6.44 13.73
N ARG A 8 8.43 -5.22 13.20
CA ARG A 8 8.41 -5.00 11.75
C ARG A 8 9.63 -5.61 11.06
N GLY A 9 10.82 -5.48 11.64
CA GLY A 9 12.03 -6.09 11.11
C GLY A 9 11.92 -7.60 10.98
N LYS A 10 11.38 -8.27 12.01
CA LYS A 10 11.12 -9.71 12.03
C LYS A 10 10.02 -10.13 11.06
N ALA A 11 8.93 -9.36 10.97
CA ALA A 11 7.85 -9.64 10.01
C ALA A 11 8.35 -9.54 8.56
N LEU A 12 9.14 -8.50 8.25
CA LEU A 12 9.70 -8.31 6.92
C LEU A 12 10.77 -9.34 6.57
N SER A 13 11.50 -9.91 7.55
CA SER A 13 12.49 -10.94 7.25
C SER A 13 11.85 -12.24 6.73
N ALA A 14 10.61 -12.53 7.14
CA ALA A 14 9.81 -13.66 6.64
C ALA A 14 9.27 -13.45 5.22
N LEU A 15 9.23 -12.21 4.73
CA LEU A 15 8.79 -11.90 3.36
C LEU A 15 9.85 -12.35 2.35
N THR A 16 9.41 -12.92 1.23
CA THR A 16 10.31 -13.30 0.13
C THR A 16 11.12 -12.11 -0.39
N ASN A 17 12.38 -12.38 -0.77
CA ASN A 17 13.25 -11.43 -1.46
C ASN A 17 13.38 -11.72 -2.95
N GLN A 18 12.54 -12.60 -3.48
CA GLN A 18 12.42 -12.82 -4.93
C GLN A 18 11.85 -11.58 -5.61
N ILE A 19 11.98 -11.55 -6.92
CA ILE A 19 11.30 -10.57 -7.77
C ILE A 19 9.80 -10.87 -7.81
N GLY A 20 9.00 -9.87 -8.17
CA GLY A 20 7.56 -10.03 -8.30
C GLY A 20 6.78 -8.80 -7.83
N VAL A 21 5.56 -9.04 -7.38
CA VAL A 21 4.58 -8.00 -7.05
C VAL A 21 4.29 -8.02 -5.56
N TYR A 22 4.01 -6.86 -4.99
CA TYR A 22 3.56 -6.71 -3.61
C TYR A 22 2.38 -5.77 -3.51
N ALA A 23 1.60 -5.93 -2.45
CA ALA A 23 0.58 -4.97 -2.04
C ALA A 23 0.84 -4.49 -0.62
N LEU A 24 0.76 -3.17 -0.42
CA LEU A 24 0.64 -2.57 0.92
C LEU A 24 -0.84 -2.57 1.26
N CYS A 25 -1.18 -3.11 2.42
CA CYS A 25 -2.57 -3.30 2.84
C CYS A 25 -2.84 -2.53 4.13
N ASP A 26 -4.05 -1.99 4.23
CA ASP A 26 -4.49 -1.20 5.37
C ASP A 26 -4.74 -2.05 6.63
N LEU A 27 -5.24 -1.41 7.69
CA LEU A 27 -5.57 -2.03 8.97
C LEU A 27 -6.66 -3.11 8.87
N ASP A 28 -7.47 -3.10 7.81
CA ASP A 28 -8.51 -4.10 7.51
C ASP A 28 -8.01 -5.18 6.54
N GLN A 29 -6.70 -5.23 6.28
CA GLN A 29 -6.08 -6.17 5.35
C GLN A 29 -6.55 -5.98 3.89
N GLN A 30 -6.97 -4.77 3.50
CA GLN A 30 -7.34 -4.44 2.13
C GLN A 30 -6.18 -3.76 1.41
N PRO A 31 -5.84 -4.14 0.17
CA PRO A 31 -4.81 -3.44 -0.61
C PRO A 31 -5.14 -1.96 -0.74
N ILE A 32 -4.16 -1.10 -0.46
CA ILE A 32 -4.20 0.36 -0.71
C ILE A 32 -3.24 0.75 -1.83
N TYR A 33 -2.24 -0.07 -2.11
CA TYR A 33 -1.24 0.17 -3.15
C TYR A 33 -0.64 -1.13 -3.62
N VAL A 34 -0.43 -1.24 -4.93
CA VAL A 34 0.26 -2.36 -5.57
C VAL A 34 1.54 -1.85 -6.20
N GLY A 35 2.63 -2.60 -6.07
CA GLY A 35 3.88 -2.26 -6.73
C GLY A 35 4.67 -3.50 -7.10
N GLN A 36 5.64 -3.33 -7.99
CA GLN A 36 6.55 -4.39 -8.40
C GLN A 36 7.99 -4.17 -7.94
N SER A 37 8.77 -5.25 -7.92
CA SER A 37 10.21 -5.19 -7.71
C SER A 37 10.96 -6.27 -8.49
N VAL A 38 12.01 -5.85 -9.20
CA VAL A 38 13.02 -6.71 -9.82
C VAL A 38 14.32 -6.82 -9.00
N ASP A 39 14.43 -6.03 -7.92
CA ASP A 39 15.57 -6.03 -6.98
C ASP A 39 15.29 -6.83 -5.70
N GLY A 40 14.07 -7.38 -5.59
CA GLY A 40 13.58 -8.15 -4.45
C GLY A 40 12.45 -7.43 -3.69
N ILE A 41 11.32 -8.12 -3.55
CA ILE A 41 10.10 -7.61 -2.90
C ILE A 41 10.39 -7.08 -1.49
N ARG A 42 11.02 -7.88 -0.63
CA ARG A 42 11.38 -7.47 0.74
C ARG A 42 12.23 -6.21 0.77
N THR A 43 13.23 -6.08 -0.11
CA THR A 43 14.06 -4.87 -0.19
C THR A 43 13.21 -3.62 -0.49
N ARG A 44 12.31 -3.71 -1.48
CA ARG A 44 11.45 -2.60 -1.89
C ARG A 44 10.43 -2.23 -0.79
N VAL A 45 9.74 -3.22 -0.22
CA VAL A 45 8.79 -3.02 0.88
C VAL A 45 9.48 -2.40 2.09
N ARG A 46 10.65 -2.89 2.49
CA ARG A 46 11.42 -2.32 3.60
C ARG A 46 11.71 -0.83 3.37
N ARG A 47 12.13 -0.45 2.15
CA ARG A 47 12.36 0.96 1.80
C ARG A 47 11.12 1.81 2.04
N HIS A 48 9.94 1.35 1.62
CA HIS A 48 8.68 2.07 1.85
C HIS A 48 8.39 2.27 3.34
N LEU A 49 8.58 1.24 4.16
CA LEU A 49 8.19 1.26 5.57
C LEU A 49 9.21 1.92 6.51
N THR A 50 10.44 2.16 6.05
CA THR A 50 11.51 2.73 6.90
C THR A 50 12.09 4.04 6.39
N SER A 51 11.86 4.43 5.13
CA SER A 51 12.43 5.64 4.55
C SER A 51 11.35 6.66 4.20
N ALA A 52 11.41 7.82 4.84
CA ALA A 52 10.59 8.98 4.46
C ALA A 52 10.91 9.51 3.05
N ARG A 53 12.00 9.05 2.42
CA ARG A 53 12.41 9.42 1.05
C ARG A 53 11.85 8.50 -0.03
N SER A 54 11.11 7.46 0.33
CA SER A 54 10.40 6.68 -0.69
C SER A 54 9.39 7.58 -1.38
N ASP A 55 9.35 7.63 -2.72
CA ASP A 55 8.42 8.50 -3.47
C ASP A 55 6.98 8.39 -3.00
N VAL A 56 6.49 7.17 -2.79
CA VAL A 56 5.13 6.88 -2.28
C VAL A 56 4.84 7.53 -0.91
N ILE A 57 5.86 7.74 -0.08
CA ILE A 57 5.73 8.36 1.25
C ILE A 57 6.05 9.86 1.19
N ALA A 58 7.09 10.22 0.44
CA ALA A 58 7.56 11.60 0.24
C ALA A 58 6.47 12.46 -0.43
N ASN A 59 5.76 11.89 -1.39
CA ASN A 59 4.69 12.54 -2.14
C ASN A 59 3.32 12.43 -1.44
N ARG A 60 3.30 12.01 -0.16
CA ARG A 60 2.08 11.86 0.66
C ARG A 60 1.03 10.91 0.06
N GLN A 61 1.43 10.04 -0.85
CA GLN A 61 0.53 9.12 -1.53
C GLN A 61 -0.01 8.05 -0.57
N ILE A 62 0.84 7.55 0.34
CA ILE A 62 0.45 6.59 1.39
C ILE A 62 0.94 7.05 2.75
N ASP A 63 0.12 6.81 3.76
CA ASP A 63 0.52 6.88 5.15
C ASP A 63 1.04 5.53 5.66
N VAL A 64 2.29 5.47 6.12
CA VAL A 64 2.87 4.25 6.72
C VAL A 64 2.09 3.81 7.96
N TRP A 65 1.44 4.75 8.66
CA TRP A 65 0.60 4.43 9.82
C TRP A 65 -0.61 3.56 9.43
N GLU A 66 -1.09 3.64 8.20
CA GLU A 66 -2.23 2.84 7.73
C GLU A 66 -1.82 1.40 7.38
N ILE A 67 -0.54 1.13 7.14
CA ILE A 67 -0.07 -0.18 6.65
C ILE A 67 0.05 -1.17 7.81
N ALA A 68 -0.83 -2.18 7.82
CA ALA A 68 -0.75 -3.29 8.77
C ALA A 68 -0.26 -4.60 8.12
N PHE A 69 -0.52 -4.80 6.83
CA PHE A 69 -0.13 -6.02 6.14
C PHE A 69 0.60 -5.74 4.83
N VAL A 70 1.42 -6.69 4.43
CA VAL A 70 2.06 -6.75 3.12
C VAL A 70 1.71 -8.08 2.49
N TRP A 71 1.21 -8.03 1.26
CA TRP A 71 1.05 -9.21 0.43
C TRP A 71 2.18 -9.27 -0.59
N ALA A 72 2.64 -10.48 -0.93
CA ALA A 72 3.69 -10.68 -1.92
C ALA A 72 3.39 -11.88 -2.82
N TRP A 73 3.58 -11.67 -4.12
CA TRP A 73 3.48 -12.69 -5.17
C TRP A 73 4.83 -12.80 -5.87
N PRO A 74 5.71 -13.72 -5.42
CA PRO A 74 6.97 -13.94 -6.10
C PRO A 74 6.75 -14.56 -7.47
N VAL A 75 7.60 -14.21 -8.43
CA VAL A 75 7.63 -14.82 -9.76
C VAL A 75 9.03 -15.34 -10.07
N GLU A 76 9.12 -16.28 -11.01
CA GLU A 76 10.38 -16.91 -11.38
C GLU A 76 11.16 -16.04 -12.39
N SER A 77 10.46 -15.29 -13.24
CA SER A 77 11.06 -14.52 -14.32
C SER A 77 10.55 -13.08 -14.39
N ALA A 78 11.43 -12.16 -14.81
CA ALA A 78 11.17 -10.72 -14.81
C ALA A 78 10.04 -10.30 -15.78
N ASP A 79 9.85 -11.05 -16.86
CA ASP A 79 8.77 -10.84 -17.84
C ASP A 79 7.37 -11.11 -17.25
N GLN A 80 7.29 -11.87 -16.16
CA GLN A 80 6.02 -12.15 -15.45
C GLN A 80 5.60 -11.03 -14.51
N VAL A 81 6.54 -10.15 -14.12
CA VAL A 81 6.31 -9.14 -13.08
C VAL A 81 5.28 -8.10 -13.52
N GLU A 82 5.47 -7.49 -14.69
CA GLU A 82 4.60 -6.40 -15.16
C GLU A 82 3.18 -6.89 -15.52
N PRO A 83 2.97 -8.03 -16.22
CA PRO A 83 1.64 -8.59 -16.42
C PRO A 83 0.92 -8.90 -15.11
N LEU A 84 1.64 -9.44 -14.12
CA LEU A 84 1.08 -9.74 -12.81
C LEU A 84 0.71 -8.47 -12.05
N GLU A 85 1.54 -7.42 -12.09
CA GLU A 85 1.26 -6.14 -11.43
C GLU A 85 -0.04 -5.55 -11.98
N ARG A 86 -0.18 -5.50 -13.31
CA ARG A 86 -1.39 -4.99 -13.97
C ARG A 86 -2.64 -5.79 -13.61
N ALA A 87 -2.53 -7.12 -13.60
CA ALA A 87 -3.66 -8.00 -13.27
C ALA A 87 -4.11 -7.82 -11.81
N ILE A 88 -3.17 -7.82 -10.87
CA ILE A 88 -3.44 -7.61 -9.44
C ILE A 88 -3.99 -6.22 -9.20
N PHE A 89 -3.36 -5.19 -9.78
CA PHE A 89 -3.81 -3.82 -9.68
C PHE A 89 -5.27 -3.69 -10.11
N ALA A 90 -5.59 -4.12 -11.33
CA ALA A 90 -6.91 -3.95 -11.91
C ALA A 90 -8.01 -4.67 -11.12
N HIS A 91 -7.70 -5.85 -10.59
CA HIS A 91 -8.64 -6.60 -9.75
C HIS A 91 -8.99 -5.83 -8.46
N TYR A 92 -7.99 -5.44 -7.67
CA TYR A 92 -8.26 -4.78 -6.38
C TYR A 92 -8.72 -3.32 -6.54
N ASP A 93 -8.27 -2.64 -7.59
CA ASP A 93 -8.72 -1.28 -7.90
C ASP A 93 -10.21 -1.22 -8.28
N ALA A 94 -10.73 -2.28 -8.91
CA ALA A 94 -12.15 -2.40 -9.22
C ALA A 94 -13.02 -2.65 -7.97
N GLU A 95 -12.47 -3.28 -6.92
CA GLU A 95 -13.16 -3.48 -5.65
C GLU A 95 -13.17 -2.21 -4.80
N LEU A 96 -11.99 -1.59 -4.65
CA LEU A 96 -11.81 -0.36 -3.90
C LEU A 96 -10.59 0.39 -4.46
N PRO A 97 -10.76 1.63 -4.96
CA PRO A 97 -9.69 2.34 -5.63
C PRO A 97 -8.36 2.32 -4.87
N LEU A 98 -7.31 1.96 -5.58
CA LEU A 98 -5.95 1.95 -5.07
C LEU A 98 -5.36 3.36 -5.16
N MET A 99 -4.46 3.67 -4.24
CA MET A 99 -3.80 4.96 -4.14
C MET A 99 -2.68 5.12 -5.19
N ASN A 100 -2.44 4.15 -6.06
CA ASN A 100 -1.46 4.26 -7.15
C ASN A 100 -1.76 5.50 -8.01
N GLY A 101 -0.72 6.28 -8.34
CA GLY A 101 -0.90 7.49 -9.14
C GLY A 101 -1.24 7.24 -10.61
N LYS A 102 -1.12 6.00 -11.08
CA LYS A 102 -1.42 5.60 -12.45
C LYS A 102 -2.38 4.42 -12.43
N ALA A 103 -3.46 4.55 -13.22
CA ALA A 103 -4.33 3.42 -13.52
C ALA A 103 -3.60 2.41 -14.40
N MET A 104 -3.75 1.13 -14.10
CA MET A 104 -3.24 0.03 -14.91
C MET A 104 -4.41 -0.78 -15.43
N VAL A 105 -4.36 -1.12 -16.71
CA VAL A 105 -5.33 -2.00 -17.35
C VAL A 105 -4.71 -3.40 -17.40
N PRO A 106 -5.47 -4.49 -17.17
CA PRO A 106 -4.95 -5.83 -17.39
C PRO A 106 -4.39 -5.94 -18.81
N GLY A 107 -3.29 -6.67 -18.98
CA GLY A 107 -2.87 -7.05 -20.33
C GLY A 107 -3.92 -7.94 -20.99
N GLY A 108 -3.82 -8.11 -22.31
CA GLY A 108 -4.56 -9.19 -22.98
C GLY A 108 -4.09 -10.55 -22.47
N GLY A 109 -5.03 -11.42 -22.10
CA GLY A 109 -4.75 -12.79 -21.64
C GLY A 109 -5.03 -13.02 -20.15
N THR A 110 -5.16 -14.31 -19.78
CA THR A 110 -5.36 -14.70 -18.38
C THR A 110 -4.00 -14.85 -17.72
N VAL A 111 -3.73 -14.04 -16.68
CA VAL A 111 -2.52 -14.16 -15.86
C VAL A 111 -2.85 -15.03 -14.65
N THR A 112 -2.14 -16.15 -14.50
CA THR A 112 -2.27 -16.99 -13.30
C THR A 112 -1.48 -16.35 -12.17
N TRP A 113 -2.09 -16.22 -10.99
CA TRP A 113 -1.45 -15.62 -9.83
C TRP A 113 -0.77 -16.71 -8.98
N PRO A 114 0.49 -16.52 -8.58
CA PRO A 114 1.11 -17.33 -7.55
C PRO A 114 0.32 -17.28 -6.24
N GLU A 115 0.55 -18.23 -5.34
CA GLU A 115 0.03 -18.12 -3.98
C GLU A 115 0.62 -16.89 -3.29
N LYS A 116 -0.25 -16.09 -2.65
CA LYS A 116 0.18 -14.86 -1.98
C LYS A 116 0.77 -15.17 -0.61
N GLN A 117 1.95 -14.62 -0.33
CA GLN A 117 2.46 -14.53 1.03
C GLN A 117 1.78 -13.35 1.73
N VAL A 118 1.45 -13.51 3.02
CA VAL A 118 0.86 -12.45 3.84
C VAL A 118 1.75 -12.22 5.06
N ALA A 119 2.22 -10.99 5.25
CA ALA A 119 3.01 -10.59 6.41
C ALA A 119 2.34 -9.42 7.14
N GLN A 120 2.03 -9.60 8.42
CA GLN A 120 1.58 -8.51 9.29
C GLN A 120 2.80 -7.73 9.81
N VAL A 121 2.85 -6.43 9.55
CA VAL A 121 4.05 -5.58 9.77
C VAL A 121 3.95 -4.64 10.98
N ILE A 122 2.89 -4.78 11.76
CA ILE A 122 2.67 -4.14 13.07
C ILE A 122 2.07 -5.16 14.04
N GLU A 123 2.25 -4.93 15.34
CA GLU A 123 1.68 -5.83 16.35
C GLU A 123 0.16 -5.81 16.32
N GLU A 124 -0.46 -6.91 16.76
CA GLU A 124 -1.92 -7.05 16.75
C GLU A 124 -2.59 -6.03 17.66
N GLU A 125 -2.07 -5.84 18.86
CA GLU A 125 -2.56 -4.83 19.81
C GLU A 125 -2.45 -3.41 19.23
N GLU A 126 -1.34 -3.12 18.54
CA GLU A 126 -1.16 -1.86 17.83
C GLU A 126 -2.19 -1.70 16.71
N ARG A 127 -2.42 -2.73 15.89
CA ARG A 127 -3.44 -2.69 14.83
C ARG A 127 -4.83 -2.41 15.39
N GLN A 128 -5.22 -3.10 16.46
CA GLN A 128 -6.52 -2.93 17.09
C GLN A 128 -6.69 -1.52 17.67
N SER A 129 -5.65 -0.98 18.32
CA SER A 129 -5.65 0.41 18.80
C SER A 129 -5.80 1.41 17.65
N ARG A 130 -5.09 1.19 16.52
CA ARG A 130 -5.21 2.04 15.32
C ARG A 130 -6.57 1.93 14.64
N LEU A 131 -7.26 0.79 14.74
CA LEU A 131 -8.60 0.61 14.18
C LEU A 131 -9.69 1.42 14.90
N ILE A 132 -9.46 1.81 16.16
CA ILE A 132 -10.40 2.63 16.93
C ILE A 132 -10.72 3.90 16.14
N PRO A 133 -12.01 4.21 15.88
CA PRO A 133 -12.37 5.35 15.02
C PRO A 133 -11.81 6.70 15.48
N SER A 134 -11.74 6.93 16.80
CA SER A 134 -11.14 8.14 17.38
C SER A 134 -9.65 8.28 17.10
N ASN A 135 -8.97 7.19 16.72
CA ASN A 135 -7.56 7.20 16.33
C ASN A 135 -7.41 7.24 14.81
N ARG A 136 -8.16 6.39 14.09
CA ARG A 136 -8.06 6.24 12.63
C ARG A 136 -8.60 7.45 11.87
N LEU A 137 -9.79 7.94 12.19
CA LEU A 137 -10.45 9.00 11.41
C LEU A 137 -9.65 10.31 11.43
N PRO A 138 -9.18 10.83 12.58
CA PRO A 138 -8.35 12.03 12.57
C PRO A 138 -7.06 11.85 11.77
N ARG A 139 -6.47 10.64 11.79
CA ARG A 139 -5.26 10.33 11.01
C ARG A 139 -5.54 10.35 9.51
N GLN A 140 -6.65 9.76 9.07
CA GLN A 140 -7.08 9.75 7.66
C GLN A 140 -7.38 11.17 7.16
N ILE A 141 -8.09 11.98 7.95
CA ILE A 141 -8.35 13.39 7.63
C ILE A 141 -7.03 14.16 7.48
N LYS A 142 -6.10 14.00 8.43
CA LYS A 142 -4.79 14.64 8.36
C LYS A 142 -3.98 14.18 7.15
N GLN A 143 -4.02 12.90 6.80
CA GLN A 143 -3.32 12.40 5.62
C GLN A 143 -3.90 12.99 4.33
N TYR A 144 -5.22 13.08 4.24
CA TYR A 144 -5.92 13.70 3.13
C TYR A 144 -5.52 15.17 2.97
N ASP A 145 -5.54 15.94 4.07
CA ASP A 145 -5.12 17.33 4.13
C ASP A 145 -3.67 17.52 3.64
N LEU A 146 -2.73 16.70 4.15
CA LEU A 146 -1.34 16.72 3.71
C LEU A 146 -1.16 16.43 2.21
N LEU A 147 -2.00 15.56 1.64
CA LEU A 147 -1.95 15.25 0.21
C LEU A 147 -2.53 16.41 -0.63
N VAL A 148 -3.61 17.06 -0.17
CA VAL A 148 -4.16 18.26 -0.80
C VAL A 148 -3.11 19.38 -0.83
N ASP A 149 -2.50 19.68 0.32
CA ASP A 149 -1.45 20.69 0.42
C ASP A 149 -0.28 20.39 -0.52
N TYR A 150 0.15 19.14 -0.59
CA TYR A 150 1.22 18.73 -1.49
C TYR A 150 0.84 18.96 -2.97
N ILE A 151 -0.38 18.58 -3.38
CA ILE A 151 -0.85 18.77 -4.76
C ILE A 151 -0.94 20.26 -5.12
N LEU A 152 -1.41 21.11 -4.20
CA LEU A 152 -1.56 22.55 -4.45
C LEU A 152 -0.21 23.28 -4.51
N THR A 153 0.81 22.78 -3.80
CA THR A 153 2.13 23.40 -3.74
C THR A 153 3.08 22.92 -4.83
N VAL A 154 2.92 21.69 -5.33
CA VAL A 154 3.79 21.09 -6.35
C VAL A 154 3.21 21.25 -7.75
N LYS A 155 3.97 21.87 -8.65
CA LYS A 155 3.54 22.31 -10.00
C LYS A 155 3.09 21.18 -10.95
N GLU A 156 3.43 19.92 -10.68
CA GLU A 156 3.16 18.77 -11.55
C GLU A 156 2.81 17.47 -10.79
N ALA A 157 1.64 17.44 -10.14
CA ALA A 157 1.14 16.26 -9.44
C ALA A 157 -0.15 15.62 -10.01
N PRO A 158 -0.41 15.59 -11.34
CA PRO A 158 -1.69 15.10 -11.87
C PRO A 158 -1.95 13.63 -11.54
N HIS A 159 -0.89 12.82 -11.42
CA HIS A 159 -0.98 11.43 -10.99
C HIS A 159 -1.50 11.29 -9.54
N LEU A 160 -1.27 12.26 -8.67
CA LEU A 160 -1.75 12.23 -7.28
C LEU A 160 -3.24 12.54 -7.15
N LYS A 161 -3.89 13.12 -8.18
CA LYS A 161 -5.34 13.34 -8.16
C LYS A 161 -6.11 12.02 -7.99
N ARG A 162 -5.68 10.97 -8.69
CA ARG A 162 -6.24 9.62 -8.53
C ARG A 162 -6.05 9.09 -7.11
N SER A 163 -4.87 9.31 -6.52
CA SER A 163 -4.60 8.94 -5.14
C SER A 163 -5.51 9.70 -4.18
N LEU A 164 -5.78 10.98 -4.43
CA LEU A 164 -6.68 11.81 -3.63
C LEU A 164 -8.11 11.28 -3.66
N ASP A 165 -8.62 10.94 -4.86
CA ASP A 165 -9.94 10.34 -5.03
C ASP A 165 -10.05 9.00 -4.28
N ALA A 166 -8.99 8.17 -4.33
CA ALA A 166 -8.93 6.91 -3.61
C ALA A 166 -8.93 7.09 -2.07
N HIS A 167 -8.20 8.10 -1.55
CA HIS A 167 -8.25 8.45 -0.13
C HIS A 167 -9.66 8.88 0.28
N PHE A 168 -10.32 9.71 -0.53
CA PHE A 168 -11.68 10.18 -0.23
C PHE A 168 -12.69 9.01 -0.18
N ALA A 169 -12.66 8.13 -1.18
CA ALA A 169 -13.54 6.95 -1.23
C ALA A 169 -13.37 6.05 0.01
N ARG A 170 -12.12 5.86 0.46
CA ARG A 170 -11.81 5.08 1.67
C ARG A 170 -12.26 5.78 2.94
N MET A 171 -12.02 7.09 3.06
CA MET A 171 -12.47 7.89 4.19
C MET A 171 -14.00 7.84 4.33
N VAL A 172 -14.76 7.93 3.23
CA VAL A 172 -16.22 7.75 3.24
C VAL A 172 -16.61 6.38 3.82
N ARG A 173 -15.94 5.30 3.38
CA ARG A 173 -16.18 3.94 3.88
C ARG A 173 -15.88 3.82 5.38
N TYR A 174 -14.79 4.42 5.86
CA TYR A 174 -14.42 4.37 7.28
C TYR A 174 -15.37 5.20 8.14
N HIS A 175 -15.79 6.37 7.64
CA HIS A 175 -16.79 7.20 8.29
C HIS A 175 -18.13 6.46 8.44
N GLN A 176 -18.56 5.70 7.43
CA GLN A 176 -19.77 4.88 7.52
C GLN A 176 -19.70 3.77 8.58
N ARG A 177 -18.50 3.31 8.97
CA ARG A 177 -18.33 2.32 10.04
C ARG A 177 -18.30 2.95 11.44
N PHE A 178 -18.20 4.27 11.53
CA PHE A 178 -18.19 5.00 12.79
C PHE A 178 -19.59 5.34 13.29
N LEU A 179 -20.54 5.54 12.35
CA LEU A 179 -21.97 5.77 12.63
C LEU A 179 -22.72 4.43 12.73
#